data_AF-A0A7Z7CJS6-F1
#
_entry.id   AF-A0A7Z7CJS6-F1
#
_cell.length_a   1.000
_cell.length_b   1.000
_cell.length_c   1.000
_cell.angle_alpha   90.00
_cell.angle_beta   90.00
_cell.angle_gamma   90.00
#
_symmetry.space_group_name_H-M   'P 1'
#
loop_
_entity.id
_entity.type
_entity.pdbx_description
1 polymer ?
#
loop_
_entity_poly.entity_id
_entity_poly.type
_entity_poly.pdbx_seq_one_letter_code
_entity_poly.pdbx_strand_id
1 'polypeptide(L)'
;MMNIPNDMNMDDAQWQQLIRQVAEYFNNLTIMRGFQYYKQKRVGPLTYTEQNGILAKVQGSDDYEVTLSLQSLNTSHCTCPVGSHCKHMIAVLMSYAEQLGRPVHGIVNAHSSTALKQAPKPAAIAPSGRSDYAAHEEDLTIPDNQYSQIKERATELAELEITEWHELFRACLKRLGIGTPSTSYVQAAADELYSIKPKLSAGMDQLFELHVQLYLIRFCVPGRNSITHTPVYLSYPAQLAVDALQKGLEQIFSRPLELSGLKGTRLEQLWNRLEETSAYLRTQMISETSSMMFFTPIYRELWLNWIVPNLQGNRETLESELAFLQEIENGLAAASKPVKPGESVLSVANLTENGSRGPIKSVTLPLPLVLAQSWMYFHLGQDEQAWQRLISGSSAYGIPPEHLLHFLHVLADSSDWKRLSEWLVQLGPLLANRRNSPLNDYMQLWDTAIHHLPDVEHRMWDTLVSMLPHSRPAYEEAMHSRGQWRRWIDFQLSTETEPLEFRVAVLQPIEKDAPELLLPFYHQAVDRYIGHKNRDGYKAAVKLLKRLSKIYKKLKQEEHWEQFITTLAVRNSRLRALQEELRKGKLIS
;
A
#
# COMPACT_ATOMS: atom_id res chain seq x y z
N MET A 1 6.85 -23.65 10.38
CA MET A 1 7.82 -23.48 11.48
C MET A 1 8.99 -24.38 11.15
N MET A 2 10.12 -23.83 10.70
CA MET A 2 11.36 -24.62 10.59
C MET A 2 12.10 -24.48 11.92
N ASN A 3 12.51 -25.61 12.50
CA ASN A 3 13.20 -25.69 13.78
C ASN A 3 14.61 -25.09 13.64
N ILE A 4 14.89 -24.03 14.39
CA ILE A 4 16.25 -23.54 14.60
C ILE A 4 16.96 -24.58 15.49
N PRO A 5 18.16 -25.07 15.12
CA PRO A 5 18.94 -25.94 16.00
C PRO A 5 19.18 -25.27 17.35
N ASN A 6 19.04 -25.99 18.48
CA ASN A 6 19.22 -25.44 19.83
C ASN A 6 20.59 -24.75 20.03
N ASP A 7 21.62 -25.21 19.32
CA ASP A 7 22.98 -24.68 19.37
C ASP A 7 23.16 -23.33 18.63
N MET A 8 22.12 -22.85 17.93
CA MET A 8 22.08 -21.56 17.26
C MET A 8 21.22 -20.53 18.00
N ASN A 9 20.61 -20.88 19.13
CA ASN A 9 19.82 -19.93 19.90
C ASN A 9 20.74 -18.93 20.62
N MET A 10 20.57 -17.62 20.35
CA MET A 10 21.47 -16.59 20.88
C MET A 10 21.01 -16.07 22.25
N ASP A 11 21.92 -16.06 23.22
CA ASP A 11 21.70 -15.39 24.50
C ASP A 11 21.80 -13.85 24.39
N ASP A 12 21.44 -13.13 25.45
CA ASP A 12 21.44 -11.66 25.45
C ASP A 12 22.83 -11.05 25.25
N ALA A 13 23.89 -11.73 25.70
CA ALA A 13 25.26 -11.25 25.56
C ALA A 13 25.76 -11.41 24.11
N GLN A 14 25.49 -12.56 23.49
CA GLN A 14 25.74 -12.85 22.09
C GLN A 14 24.96 -11.90 21.17
N TRP A 15 23.70 -11.59 21.52
CA TRP A 15 22.88 -10.64 20.78
C TRP A 15 23.47 -9.22 20.79
N GLN A 16 23.91 -8.75 21.95
CA GLN A 16 24.58 -7.44 22.07
C GLN A 16 25.92 -7.42 21.32
N GLN A 17 26.67 -8.53 21.34
CA GLN A 17 27.92 -8.66 20.59
C GLN A 17 27.68 -8.60 19.07
N LEU A 18 26.62 -9.26 18.57
CA LEU A 18 26.23 -9.18 17.17
C LEU A 18 25.89 -7.74 16.76
N ILE A 19 25.12 -7.01 17.57
CA ILE A 19 24.79 -5.60 17.30
C ILE A 19 26.06 -4.74 17.20
N ARG A 20 27.05 -4.97 18.07
CA ARG A 20 28.35 -4.27 18.00
C ARG A 20 29.11 -4.60 16.72
N GLN A 21 29.19 -5.87 16.34
CA GLN A 21 29.84 -6.28 15.09
C GLN A 21 29.12 -5.70 13.86
N VAL A 22 27.78 -5.59 13.88
CA VAL A 22 27.03 -4.93 12.81
C VAL A 22 27.40 -3.45 12.71
N ALA A 23 27.52 -2.75 13.83
CA ALA A 23 27.95 -1.35 13.85
C ALA A 23 29.40 -1.17 13.38
N GLU A 24 30.28 -2.09 13.72
CA GLU A 24 31.71 -2.05 13.35
C GLU A 24 31.92 -2.30 11.85
N TYR A 25 31.18 -3.27 11.28
CA TYR A 25 31.46 -3.77 9.94
C TYR A 25 30.53 -3.25 8.84
N PHE A 26 29.37 -2.68 9.19
CA PHE A 26 28.39 -2.20 8.20
C PHE A 26 28.09 -0.73 8.41
N ASN A 27 28.13 0.08 7.34
CA ASN A 27 27.70 1.47 7.42
C ASN A 27 26.15 1.61 7.49
N ASN A 28 25.67 2.74 8.02
CA ASN A 28 24.23 3.01 8.16
C ASN A 28 23.44 2.87 6.84
N LEU A 29 24.01 3.30 5.72
CA LEU A 29 23.34 3.23 4.42
C LEU A 29 23.12 1.78 3.96
N THR A 30 24.11 0.91 4.18
CA THR A 30 24.03 -0.52 3.88
C THR A 30 23.03 -1.21 4.79
N ILE A 31 22.99 -0.85 6.08
CA ILE A 31 22.02 -1.39 7.04
C ILE A 31 20.60 -1.04 6.61
N MET A 32 20.34 0.23 6.26
CA MET A 32 19.03 0.69 5.80
C MET A 32 18.60 0.01 4.49
N ARG A 33 19.51 -0.17 3.54
CA ARG A 33 19.24 -0.92 2.30
C ARG A 33 18.98 -2.40 2.56
N GLY A 34 19.67 -3.01 3.51
CA GLY A 34 19.42 -4.40 3.92
C GLY A 34 18.05 -4.56 4.58
N PHE A 35 17.67 -3.60 5.43
CA PHE A 35 16.34 -3.54 6.04
C PHE A 35 15.23 -3.43 5.00
N GLN A 36 15.43 -2.67 3.92
CA GLN A 36 14.48 -2.61 2.81
C GLN A 36 14.28 -3.98 2.15
N TYR A 37 15.36 -4.73 1.91
CA TYR A 37 15.29 -6.07 1.30
C TYR A 37 14.59 -7.08 2.22
N TYR A 38 14.85 -7.00 3.52
CA TYR A 38 14.15 -7.77 4.54
C TYR A 38 12.64 -7.43 4.58
N LYS A 39 12.26 -6.15 4.71
CA LYS A 39 10.85 -5.71 4.77
C LYS A 39 10.07 -6.07 3.51
N GLN A 40 10.73 -6.08 2.36
CA GLN A 40 10.14 -6.49 1.09
C GLN A 40 10.07 -8.01 0.91
N LYS A 41 10.44 -8.80 1.93
CA LYS A 41 10.46 -10.28 1.93
C LYS A 41 11.27 -10.88 0.78
N ARG A 42 12.39 -10.23 0.43
CA ARG A 42 13.30 -10.69 -0.64
C ARG A 42 14.30 -11.77 -0.18
N VAL A 43 14.29 -12.12 1.10
CA VAL A 43 15.13 -13.18 1.67
C VAL A 43 14.35 -14.49 1.64
N GLY A 44 14.89 -15.50 0.97
CA GLY A 44 14.35 -16.85 0.94
C GLY A 44 14.46 -17.58 2.29
N PRO A 45 14.03 -18.85 2.36
CA PRO A 45 14.14 -19.63 3.59
C PRO A 45 15.61 -19.77 4.03
N LEU A 46 15.84 -19.62 5.33
CA LEU A 46 17.16 -19.81 5.94
C LEU A 46 17.46 -21.31 6.07
N THR A 47 18.65 -21.72 5.63
CA THR A 47 19.20 -23.07 5.82
C THR A 47 20.40 -23.00 6.75
N TYR A 48 20.51 -23.94 7.68
CA TYR A 48 21.58 -23.96 8.68
C TYR A 48 22.61 -25.03 8.36
N THR A 49 23.90 -24.74 8.56
CA THR A 49 25.00 -25.70 8.39
C THR A 49 25.54 -26.17 9.75
N GLU A 50 26.22 -27.32 9.78
CA GLU A 50 26.77 -27.94 11.00
C GLU A 50 27.85 -27.09 11.73
N GLN A 51 28.32 -25.99 11.12
CA GLN A 51 29.36 -25.11 11.66
C GLN A 51 28.83 -23.72 12.06
N ASN A 52 27.59 -23.61 12.57
CA ASN A 52 26.94 -22.32 12.91
C ASN A 52 26.87 -21.32 11.74
N GLY A 53 26.74 -21.85 10.52
CA GLY A 53 26.57 -21.06 9.31
C GLY A 53 25.11 -20.93 8.89
N ILE A 54 24.72 -19.76 8.40
CA ILE A 54 23.39 -19.49 7.83
C ILE A 54 23.55 -19.28 6.32
N LEU A 55 22.83 -20.08 5.53
CA LEU A 55 22.75 -19.95 4.08
C LEU A 55 21.37 -19.44 3.69
N ALA A 56 21.31 -18.41 2.85
CA ALA A 56 20.06 -17.90 2.33
C ALA A 56 20.21 -17.32 0.92
N LYS A 57 19.16 -17.47 0.12
CA LYS A 57 19.07 -16.87 -1.21
C LYS A 57 18.33 -15.52 -1.11
N VAL A 58 18.93 -14.45 -1.64
CA VAL A 58 18.39 -13.09 -1.55
C VAL A 58 18.16 -12.52 -2.96
N GLN A 59 16.93 -12.12 -3.24
CA GLN A 59 16.53 -11.58 -4.54
C GLN A 59 16.94 -10.10 -4.67
N GLY A 60 17.82 -9.79 -5.62
CA GLY A 60 18.31 -8.45 -5.95
C GLY A 60 18.09 -8.10 -7.42
N SER A 61 19.12 -7.57 -8.07
CA SER A 61 19.16 -7.47 -9.55
C SER A 61 19.24 -8.86 -10.19
N ASP A 62 19.98 -9.75 -9.53
CA ASP A 62 19.98 -11.19 -9.72
C ASP A 62 19.74 -11.86 -8.35
N ASP A 63 19.61 -13.19 -8.37
CA ASP A 63 19.56 -13.97 -7.14
C ASP A 63 20.98 -14.18 -6.58
N TYR A 64 21.20 -13.69 -5.35
CA TYR A 64 22.49 -13.83 -4.66
C TYR A 64 22.41 -14.84 -3.52
N GLU A 65 23.44 -15.67 -3.38
CA GLU A 65 23.59 -16.59 -2.25
C GLU A 65 24.44 -15.92 -1.17
N VAL A 66 23.94 -15.96 0.06
CA VAL A 66 24.56 -15.36 1.23
C VAL A 66 24.90 -16.47 2.22
N THR A 67 26.16 -16.53 2.62
CA THR A 67 26.67 -17.43 3.66
C THR A 67 27.16 -16.58 4.83
N LEU A 68 26.48 -16.67 5.97
CA LEU A 68 26.85 -15.97 7.20
C LEU A 68 27.48 -16.94 8.20
N SER A 69 28.56 -16.53 8.85
CA SER A 69 29.11 -17.19 10.04
C SER A 69 28.83 -16.34 11.27
N LEU A 70 28.10 -16.88 12.25
CA LEU A 70 27.75 -16.15 13.48
C LEU A 70 28.93 -15.99 14.45
N GLN A 71 29.99 -16.79 14.30
CA GLN A 71 31.20 -16.66 15.12
C GLN A 71 32.06 -15.46 14.69
N SER A 72 32.04 -15.13 13.40
CA SER A 72 32.76 -13.98 12.84
C SER A 72 32.07 -13.49 11.56
N LEU A 73 31.48 -12.30 11.61
CA LEU A 73 30.86 -11.71 10.42
C LEU A 73 31.87 -11.45 9.28
N ASN A 74 33.17 -11.40 9.57
CA ASN A 74 34.23 -11.22 8.58
C ASN A 74 34.43 -12.43 7.65
N THR A 75 34.12 -13.64 8.12
CA THR A 75 34.21 -14.86 7.28
C THR A 75 32.93 -15.08 6.47
N SER A 76 31.97 -14.17 6.58
CA SER A 76 30.71 -14.23 5.86
C SER A 76 30.86 -13.67 4.45
N HIS A 77 30.22 -14.31 3.47
CA HIS A 77 30.36 -14.00 2.05
C HIS A 77 29.00 -13.91 1.36
N CYS A 78 28.94 -13.13 0.29
CA CYS A 78 27.78 -13.00 -0.58
C CYS A 78 28.22 -13.00 -2.04
N THR A 79 27.52 -13.74 -2.91
CA THR A 79 27.82 -13.84 -4.35
C THR A 79 27.53 -12.56 -5.15
N CYS A 80 27.19 -11.45 -4.49
CA CYS A 80 26.96 -10.17 -5.14
C CYS A 80 28.29 -9.46 -5.50
N PRO A 81 28.27 -8.45 -6.41
CA PRO A 81 29.48 -7.72 -6.82
C PRO A 81 30.26 -7.04 -5.69
N VAL A 82 29.63 -6.82 -4.52
CA VAL A 82 30.27 -6.25 -3.33
C VAL A 82 31.03 -7.31 -2.51
N GLY A 83 30.62 -8.58 -2.59
CA GLY A 83 31.32 -9.73 -1.97
C GLY A 83 31.20 -9.85 -0.44
N SER A 84 31.37 -8.76 0.30
CA SER A 84 31.33 -8.71 1.78
C SER A 84 30.63 -7.44 2.26
N HIS A 85 30.23 -7.38 3.54
CA HIS A 85 29.62 -6.20 4.16
C HIS A 85 28.47 -5.56 3.36
N CYS A 86 27.70 -6.40 2.68
CA CYS A 86 26.70 -5.94 1.73
C CYS A 86 25.30 -5.90 2.34
N LYS A 87 24.38 -5.20 1.66
CA LYS A 87 22.97 -5.09 2.07
C LYS A 87 22.27 -6.45 2.18
N HIS A 88 22.66 -7.44 1.38
CA HIS A 88 22.05 -8.77 1.40
C HIS A 88 22.37 -9.52 2.71
N MET A 89 23.59 -9.36 3.23
CA MET A 89 24.01 -9.96 4.50
C MET A 89 23.19 -9.40 5.67
N ILE A 90 22.96 -8.09 5.70
CA ILE A 90 22.08 -7.46 6.68
C ILE A 90 20.65 -8.00 6.58
N ALA A 91 20.12 -8.15 5.35
CA ALA A 91 18.77 -8.67 5.17
C ALA A 91 18.60 -10.09 5.73
N VAL A 92 19.62 -10.94 5.55
CA VAL A 92 19.65 -12.30 6.11
C VAL A 92 19.79 -12.29 7.63
N LEU A 93 20.65 -11.43 8.20
CA LEU A 93 20.76 -11.25 9.66
C LEU A 93 19.44 -10.82 10.30
N MET A 94 18.66 -9.96 9.62
CA MET A 94 17.36 -9.51 10.09
C MET A 94 16.30 -10.61 10.02
N SER A 95 16.30 -11.41 8.95
CA SER A 95 15.43 -12.59 8.84
C SER A 95 15.76 -13.63 9.92
N TYR A 96 17.05 -13.78 10.24
CA TYR A 96 17.48 -14.65 11.32
C TYR A 96 17.03 -14.13 12.70
N ALA A 97 17.15 -12.83 12.96
CA ALA A 97 16.67 -12.21 14.20
C ALA A 97 15.15 -12.37 14.39
N GLU A 98 14.37 -12.23 13.32
CA GLU A 98 12.92 -12.47 13.34
C GLU A 98 12.58 -13.92 13.73
N GLN A 99 13.30 -14.90 13.19
CA GLN A 99 13.09 -16.31 13.52
C GLN A 99 13.47 -16.63 14.98
N LEU A 100 14.46 -15.93 15.54
CA LEU A 100 14.83 -16.02 16.97
C LEU A 100 13.89 -15.24 17.91
N GLY A 101 12.88 -14.53 17.40
CA GLY A 101 12.03 -13.63 18.21
C GLY A 101 12.78 -12.43 18.77
N ARG A 102 13.96 -12.10 18.22
CA ARG A 102 14.79 -10.97 18.66
C ARG A 102 14.40 -9.69 17.91
N PRO A 103 14.54 -8.52 18.55
CA PRO A 103 14.13 -7.26 17.95
C PRO A 103 15.02 -6.91 16.75
N VAL A 104 14.49 -7.06 15.54
CA VAL A 104 15.17 -6.69 14.27
C VAL A 104 15.69 -5.24 14.30
N HIS A 105 15.00 -4.35 15.02
CA HIS A 105 15.40 -2.95 15.19
C HIS A 105 16.75 -2.78 15.90
N GLY A 106 17.21 -3.76 16.68
CA GLY A 106 18.54 -3.74 17.29
C GLY A 106 19.67 -3.77 16.25
N ILE A 107 19.46 -4.46 15.12
CA ILE A 107 20.41 -4.49 13.99
C ILE A 107 20.33 -3.19 13.19
N VAL A 108 19.12 -2.64 13.00
CA VAL A 108 18.91 -1.37 12.27
C VAL A 108 19.56 -0.19 13.01
N ASN A 109 19.46 -0.19 14.34
CA ASN A 109 19.98 0.85 15.23
C ASN A 109 21.36 0.51 15.80
N ALA A 110 22.13 -0.35 15.12
CA ALA A 110 23.41 -0.80 15.63
C ALA A 110 24.35 0.37 15.97
N HIS A 111 24.39 1.40 15.11
CA HIS A 111 25.21 2.61 15.30
C HIS A 111 24.76 3.52 16.44
N SER A 112 23.45 3.68 16.65
CA SER A 112 22.93 4.49 17.76
C SER A 112 23.08 3.76 19.10
N SER A 113 23.00 2.43 19.09
CA SER A 113 23.17 1.57 20.27
C SER A 113 24.62 1.55 20.77
N THR A 114 25.61 1.70 19.88
CA THR A 114 27.03 1.81 20.24
C THR A 114 27.46 3.24 20.60
N ALA A 115 26.88 4.26 19.94
CA ALA A 115 27.17 5.67 20.21
C ALA A 115 26.78 6.11 21.63
N LEU A 116 25.73 5.54 22.22
CA LEU A 116 25.27 5.83 23.59
C LEU A 116 26.27 5.41 24.68
N LYS A 117 27.27 4.56 24.39
CA LYS A 117 28.24 4.07 25.38
C LYS A 117 29.67 4.59 25.20
N GLN A 118 29.98 5.35 24.15
CA GLN A 118 31.37 5.70 23.79
C GLN A 118 31.62 7.18 23.43
N ALA A 119 30.84 8.14 23.93
CA ALA A 119 31.16 9.55 23.73
C ALA A 119 31.89 10.17 24.94
N PRO A 120 33.23 10.32 24.92
CA PRO A 120 33.89 11.46 25.57
C PRO A 120 33.60 12.72 24.74
N LYS A 121 33.31 13.85 25.42
CA LYS A 121 33.02 15.17 24.82
C LYS A 121 34.02 15.54 23.70
N PRO A 122 33.57 15.84 22.48
CA PRO A 122 34.38 16.57 21.51
C PRO A 122 33.91 18.01 21.31
N ALA A 123 34.91 18.87 21.14
CA ALA A 123 34.81 20.30 20.88
C ALA A 123 34.14 20.64 19.54
N ALA A 124 33.56 21.84 19.52
CA ALA A 124 32.80 22.42 18.43
C ALA A 124 33.61 22.56 17.12
N ILE A 125 33.04 22.07 16.02
CA ILE A 125 33.27 22.58 14.66
C ILE A 125 31.91 22.61 13.95
N ALA A 126 31.45 23.80 13.59
CA ALA A 126 30.20 24.04 12.87
C ALA A 126 30.36 23.84 11.35
N PRO A 127 29.27 23.52 10.64
CA PRO A 127 29.02 24.08 9.32
C PRO A 127 27.74 24.93 9.33
N SER A 128 27.90 26.15 8.87
CA SER A 128 26.89 27.18 8.66
C SER A 128 25.98 26.86 7.47
N GLY A 129 24.69 27.18 7.61
CA GLY A 129 23.72 27.14 6.51
C GLY A 129 22.31 26.71 6.93
N ARG A 130 21.68 27.39 7.89
CA ARG A 130 20.22 27.32 8.13
C ARG A 130 19.66 28.73 8.22
N SER A 131 18.65 29.02 7.40
CA SER A 131 17.92 30.29 7.40
C SER A 131 16.96 30.36 8.59
N ASP A 132 17.14 31.42 9.38
CA ASP A 132 16.14 32.23 10.08
C ASP A 132 15.11 31.54 10.96
N TYR A 133 15.58 30.77 11.94
CA TYR A 133 14.97 30.71 13.28
C TYR A 133 16.08 30.41 14.31
N ALA A 134 17.00 31.34 14.47
CA ALA A 134 18.01 31.30 15.53
C ALA A 134 18.32 32.72 15.99
N ALA A 135 17.53 33.20 16.95
CA ALA A 135 17.94 34.28 17.85
C ALA A 135 17.29 34.03 19.20
N HIS A 136 18.13 34.13 20.25
CA HIS A 136 17.88 33.92 21.68
C HIS A 136 18.08 32.49 22.20
N GLU A 137 19.36 32.07 22.24
CA GLU A 137 19.90 31.32 23.38
C GLU A 137 19.92 32.27 24.59
N GLU A 138 18.83 32.33 25.35
CA GLU A 138 18.82 32.86 26.72
C GLU A 138 17.95 31.94 27.59
N ASP A 139 18.55 31.48 28.69
CA ASP A 139 18.01 30.77 29.87
C ASP A 139 16.69 29.96 29.74
N LEU A 140 16.82 28.65 29.94
CA LEU A 140 15.74 27.64 29.97
C LEU A 140 14.90 27.67 31.27
N THR A 141 14.38 28.84 31.64
CA THR A 141 13.27 28.94 32.60
C THR A 141 12.31 30.05 32.16
N ILE A 142 11.21 29.67 31.51
CA ILE A 142 10.08 30.58 31.33
C ILE A 142 9.53 30.91 32.73
N PRO A 143 9.41 32.19 33.13
CA PRO A 143 8.84 32.56 34.43
C PRO A 143 7.41 32.03 34.57
N ASP A 144 7.02 31.52 35.74
CA ASP A 144 5.65 31.01 36.03
C ASP A 144 4.53 31.98 35.58
N ASN A 145 4.83 33.29 35.55
CA ASN A 145 3.94 34.35 35.10
C ASN A 145 3.51 34.24 33.62
N GLN A 146 4.37 33.75 32.72
CA GLN A 146 4.00 33.53 31.31
C GLN A 146 3.08 32.31 31.16
N TYR A 147 3.22 31.29 32.01
CA TYR A 147 2.35 30.11 31.95
C TYR A 147 0.95 30.41 32.49
N SER A 148 0.83 31.26 33.52
CA SER A 148 -0.47 31.79 33.94
C SER A 148 -1.15 32.60 32.84
N GLN A 149 -0.41 33.41 32.08
CA GLN A 149 -0.94 34.15 30.93
C GLN A 149 -1.41 33.23 29.79
N ILE A 150 -0.68 32.14 29.53
CA ILE A 150 -1.11 31.11 28.56
C ILE A 150 -2.41 30.46 29.01
N LYS A 151 -2.54 30.10 30.31
CA LYS A 151 -3.78 29.53 30.87
C LYS A 151 -4.94 30.50 30.82
N GLU A 152 -4.70 31.79 31.08
CA GLU A 152 -5.72 32.84 30.98
C GLU A 152 -6.22 33.00 29.55
N ARG A 153 -5.32 33.14 28.56
CA ARG A 153 -5.70 33.15 27.13
C ARG A 153 -6.41 31.87 26.70
N ALA A 154 -6.03 30.72 27.25
CA ALA A 154 -6.69 29.46 26.95
C ALA A 154 -8.14 29.41 27.47
N THR A 155 -8.55 30.26 28.41
CA THR A 155 -9.97 30.34 28.82
C THR A 155 -10.88 30.92 27.75
N GLU A 156 -10.33 31.73 26.85
CA GLU A 156 -11.05 32.39 25.75
C GLU A 156 -11.00 31.59 24.45
N LEU A 157 -10.48 30.37 24.48
CA LEU A 157 -10.20 29.54 23.30
C LEU A 157 -11.43 29.31 22.41
N ALA A 158 -12.64 29.32 22.96
CA ALA A 158 -13.87 29.22 22.18
C ALA A 158 -14.07 30.39 21.20
N GLU A 159 -13.54 31.57 21.51
CA GLU A 159 -13.68 32.81 20.72
C GLU A 159 -12.49 33.06 19.79
N LEU A 160 -11.34 32.40 20.04
CA LEU A 160 -10.12 32.53 19.25
C LEU A 160 -10.18 31.75 17.94
N GLU A 161 -9.52 32.24 16.89
CA GLU A 161 -9.37 31.55 15.61
C GLU A 161 -8.42 30.34 15.72
N ILE A 162 -8.56 29.37 14.81
CA ILE A 162 -7.71 28.16 14.75
C ILE A 162 -6.21 28.49 14.63
N THR A 163 -5.87 29.58 13.94
CA THR A 163 -4.49 30.08 13.81
C THR A 163 -3.92 30.43 15.19
N GLU A 164 -4.69 31.15 15.99
CA GLU A 164 -4.33 31.54 17.36
C GLU A 164 -4.25 30.34 18.30
N TRP A 165 -5.07 29.30 18.09
CA TRP A 165 -4.95 28.05 18.85
C TRP A 165 -3.58 27.41 18.62
N HIS A 166 -3.12 27.35 17.36
CA HIS A 166 -1.82 26.79 17.01
C HIS A 166 -0.65 27.63 17.55
N GLU A 167 -0.82 28.94 17.68
CA GLU A 167 0.13 29.82 18.37
C GLU A 167 0.18 29.55 19.88
N LEU A 168 -0.97 29.36 20.52
CA LEU A 168 -1.05 28.96 21.93
C LEU A 168 -0.40 27.59 22.16
N PHE A 169 -0.64 26.63 21.28
CA PHE A 169 -0.01 25.31 21.34
C PHE A 169 1.51 25.43 21.23
N ARG A 170 1.99 26.26 20.30
CA ARG A 170 3.42 26.55 20.16
C ARG A 170 4.00 27.15 21.43
N ALA A 171 3.33 28.14 22.02
CA ALA A 171 3.80 28.82 23.23
C ALA A 171 3.84 27.87 24.43
N CYS A 172 2.82 27.00 24.56
CA CYS A 172 2.72 26.00 25.61
C CYS A 172 3.86 24.96 25.52
N LEU A 173 4.13 24.43 24.32
CA LEU A 173 5.14 23.40 24.11
C LEU A 173 6.59 23.89 24.17
N LYS A 174 6.86 25.21 24.15
CA LYS A 174 8.21 25.74 24.38
C LYS A 174 8.81 25.26 25.71
N ARG A 175 7.98 24.96 26.72
CA ARG A 175 8.41 24.45 28.04
C ARG A 175 9.03 23.05 27.99
N LEU A 176 8.61 22.22 27.04
CA LEU A 176 9.11 20.84 26.89
C LEU A 176 10.48 20.77 26.17
N GLY A 177 10.97 21.90 25.64
CA GLY A 177 12.24 21.98 24.92
C GLY A 177 12.21 21.33 23.53
N ILE A 178 13.38 21.32 22.87
CA ILE A 178 13.55 20.72 21.53
C ILE A 178 13.59 19.19 21.69
N GLY A 179 12.43 18.55 21.55
CA GLY A 179 12.30 17.10 21.55
C GLY A 179 12.56 16.46 20.18
N THR A 180 13.04 15.22 20.19
CA THR A 180 13.01 14.40 18.97
C THR A 180 11.61 13.81 18.79
N PRO A 181 11.05 13.78 17.56
CA PRO A 181 9.73 13.25 17.29
C PRO A 181 9.71 11.75 17.60
N SER A 182 9.12 11.42 18.75
CA SER A 182 9.03 10.09 19.34
C SER A 182 7.68 9.95 20.03
N THR A 183 7.20 8.72 20.21
CA THR A 183 5.92 8.44 20.84
C THR A 183 5.84 9.00 22.27
N SER A 184 6.93 8.94 23.03
CA SER A 184 7.01 9.49 24.39
C SER A 184 6.92 11.03 24.42
N TYR A 185 7.60 11.71 23.49
CA TYR A 185 7.51 13.16 23.37
C TYR A 185 6.11 13.60 22.96
N VAL A 186 5.51 12.90 21.99
CA VAL A 186 4.15 13.18 21.53
C VAL A 186 3.14 13.01 22.67
N GLN A 187 3.27 11.98 23.51
CA GLN A 187 2.41 11.81 24.68
C GLN A 187 2.59 12.96 25.68
N ALA A 188 3.84 13.30 26.04
CA ALA A 188 4.11 14.40 26.97
C ALA A 188 3.61 15.76 26.45
N ALA A 189 3.76 16.00 25.14
CA ALA A 189 3.25 17.19 24.48
C ALA A 189 1.72 17.23 24.47
N ALA A 190 1.06 16.10 24.22
CA ALA A 190 -0.40 16.02 24.33
C ALA A 190 -0.87 16.32 25.75
N ASP A 191 -0.25 15.71 26.77
CA ASP A 191 -0.61 15.92 28.18
C ASP A 191 -0.49 17.40 28.60
N GLU A 192 0.57 18.09 28.15
CA GLU A 192 0.76 19.53 28.40
C GLU A 192 -0.32 20.37 27.69
N LEU A 193 -0.69 20.03 26.46
CA LEU A 193 -1.77 20.73 25.73
C LEU A 193 -3.14 20.48 26.37
N TYR A 194 -3.42 19.27 26.86
CA TYR A 194 -4.65 19.00 27.60
C TYR A 194 -4.71 19.71 28.95
N SER A 195 -3.56 20.03 29.56
CA SER A 195 -3.49 20.76 30.83
C SER A 195 -3.99 22.22 30.75
N ILE A 196 -4.00 22.80 29.54
CA ILE A 196 -4.50 24.17 29.28
C ILE A 196 -5.92 24.19 28.72
N LYS A 197 -6.54 23.02 28.48
CA LYS A 197 -7.87 22.90 27.88
C LYS A 197 -8.95 23.51 28.80
N PRO A 198 -9.70 24.54 28.35
CA PRO A 198 -10.80 25.10 29.13
C PRO A 198 -12.05 24.19 29.07
N LYS A 199 -13.11 24.56 29.79
CA LYS A 199 -14.42 23.92 29.64
C LYS A 199 -15.07 24.36 28.33
N LEU A 200 -15.07 23.49 27.34
CA LEU A 200 -15.68 23.72 26.01
C LEU A 200 -17.03 23.01 25.88
N SER A 201 -17.81 23.39 24.87
CA SER A 201 -18.96 22.59 24.41
C SER A 201 -18.49 21.29 23.75
N ALA A 202 -19.33 20.26 23.69
CA ALA A 202 -18.95 18.95 23.16
C ALA A 202 -18.34 19.02 21.74
N GLY A 203 -18.95 19.76 20.80
CA GLY A 203 -18.40 19.93 19.44
C GLY A 203 -17.05 20.69 19.41
N MET A 204 -16.90 21.73 20.24
CA MET A 204 -15.61 22.45 20.34
C MET A 204 -14.53 21.60 21.02
N ASP A 205 -14.94 20.70 21.92
CA ASP A 205 -14.08 19.72 22.56
C ASP A 205 -13.47 18.76 21.53
N GLN A 206 -14.31 18.24 20.62
CA GLN A 206 -13.88 17.39 19.51
C GLN A 206 -12.92 18.14 18.56
N LEU A 207 -13.18 19.41 18.25
CA LEU A 207 -12.26 20.22 17.44
C LEU A 207 -10.94 20.47 18.15
N PHE A 208 -10.95 20.73 19.46
CA PHE A 208 -9.73 20.87 20.24
C PHE A 208 -8.88 19.61 20.17
N GLU A 209 -9.49 18.44 20.41
CA GLU A 209 -8.81 17.14 20.29
C GLU A 209 -8.23 16.92 18.89
N LEU A 210 -8.99 17.23 17.84
CA LEU A 210 -8.54 17.17 16.45
C LEU A 210 -7.32 18.08 16.23
N HIS A 211 -7.36 19.33 16.68
CA HIS A 211 -6.28 20.29 16.46
C HIS A 211 -5.02 19.97 17.25
N VAL A 212 -5.13 19.36 18.45
CA VAL A 212 -3.98 18.82 19.18
C VAL A 212 -3.29 17.74 18.36
N GLN A 213 -4.05 16.76 17.84
CA GLN A 213 -3.51 15.68 17.00
C GLN A 213 -2.86 16.23 15.71
N LEU A 214 -3.54 17.15 15.01
CA LEU A 214 -3.03 17.78 13.79
C LEU A 214 -1.72 18.54 14.03
N TYR A 215 -1.64 19.28 15.13
CA TYR A 215 -0.45 20.02 15.49
C TYR A 215 0.73 19.08 15.76
N LEU A 216 0.50 17.98 16.49
CA LEU A 216 1.54 17.00 16.81
C LEU A 216 1.98 16.20 15.57
N ILE A 217 1.08 15.89 14.63
CA ILE A 217 1.47 15.32 13.33
C ILE A 217 2.34 16.31 12.58
N ARG A 218 1.95 17.59 12.53
CA ARG A 218 2.73 18.63 11.84
C ARG A 218 4.13 18.80 12.44
N PHE A 219 4.27 18.62 13.75
CA PHE A 219 5.55 18.60 14.45
C PHE A 219 6.41 17.39 14.07
N CYS A 220 5.79 16.21 13.93
CA CYS A 220 6.50 14.98 13.56
C CYS A 220 6.97 14.95 12.10
N VAL A 221 6.25 15.62 11.20
CA VAL A 221 6.56 15.66 9.77
C VAL A 221 7.67 16.67 9.48
N PRO A 222 8.88 16.22 9.04
CA PRO A 222 9.95 17.14 8.68
C PRO A 222 9.58 18.00 7.47
N GLY A 223 10.06 19.25 7.45
CA GLY A 223 9.94 20.10 6.26
C GLY A 223 10.68 19.50 5.04
N ARG A 224 10.35 19.98 3.83
CA ARG A 224 11.07 19.60 2.60
C ARG A 224 12.55 20.02 2.72
N ASN A 225 13.45 19.18 2.20
CA ASN A 225 14.88 19.50 2.19
C ASN A 225 15.13 20.71 1.27
N SER A 226 15.66 21.83 1.79
CA SER A 226 15.72 23.10 1.04
C SER A 226 16.65 23.07 -0.18
N ILE A 227 17.61 22.14 -0.20
CA ILE A 227 18.65 22.04 -1.23
C ILE A 227 18.25 21.06 -2.33
N THR A 228 17.67 19.91 -1.96
CA THR A 228 17.39 18.81 -2.91
C THR A 228 15.93 18.67 -3.27
N HIS A 229 15.02 19.37 -2.59
CA HIS A 229 13.56 19.20 -2.68
C HIS A 229 13.09 17.73 -2.54
N THR A 230 13.95 16.82 -2.04
CA THR A 230 13.62 15.41 -1.88
C THR A 230 12.81 15.18 -0.60
N PRO A 231 11.88 14.20 -0.58
CA PRO A 231 11.13 13.85 0.62
C PRO A 231 12.09 13.40 1.73
N VAL A 232 12.02 14.05 2.88
CA VAL A 232 12.73 13.58 4.08
C VAL A 232 11.86 12.48 4.68
N TYR A 233 12.31 11.23 4.56
CA TYR A 233 11.63 10.10 5.19
C TYR A 233 11.58 10.29 6.71
N LEU A 234 10.42 10.00 7.31
CA LEU A 234 10.26 9.99 8.76
C LEU A 234 11.27 9.00 9.38
N SER A 235 11.89 9.43 10.48
CA SER A 235 12.63 8.49 11.32
C SER A 235 11.65 7.44 11.88
N TYR A 236 12.13 6.24 12.19
CA TYR A 236 11.25 5.18 12.73
C TYR A 236 10.48 5.61 14.01
N PRO A 237 11.09 6.32 14.99
CA PRO A 237 10.36 6.86 16.13
C PRO A 237 9.28 7.88 15.74
N ALA A 238 9.54 8.71 14.73
CA ALA A 238 8.57 9.67 14.22
C ALA A 238 7.43 8.97 13.48
N GLN A 239 7.72 7.90 12.72
CA GLN A 239 6.69 7.09 12.06
C GLN A 239 5.76 6.43 13.08
N LEU A 240 6.31 5.79 14.13
CA LEU A 240 5.49 5.21 15.21
C LEU A 240 4.63 6.25 15.92
N ALA A 241 5.17 7.47 16.11
CA ALA A 241 4.43 8.57 16.70
C ALA A 241 3.27 9.02 15.78
N VAL A 242 3.53 9.18 14.49
CA VAL A 242 2.50 9.52 13.49
C VAL A 242 1.43 8.41 13.40
N ASP A 243 1.81 7.14 13.37
CA ASP A 243 0.86 6.02 13.33
C ASP A 243 -0.05 6.01 14.57
N ALA A 244 0.49 6.34 15.75
CA ALA A 244 -0.30 6.47 16.97
C ALA A 244 -1.27 7.65 16.92
N LEU A 245 -0.82 8.81 16.42
CA LEU A 245 -1.66 10.00 16.23
C LEU A 245 -2.78 9.74 15.20
N GLN A 246 -2.48 9.04 14.10
CA GLN A 246 -3.46 8.65 13.08
C GLN A 246 -4.55 7.75 13.66
N LYS A 247 -4.21 6.76 14.49
CA LYS A 247 -5.21 5.96 15.21
C LYS A 247 -6.09 6.79 16.15
N GLY A 248 -5.51 7.81 16.79
CA GLY A 248 -6.27 8.76 17.59
C GLY A 248 -7.28 9.54 16.75
N LEU A 249 -6.88 9.98 15.56
CA LEU A 249 -7.76 10.67 14.62
C LEU A 249 -8.89 9.78 14.09
N GLU A 250 -8.62 8.51 13.78
CA GLU A 250 -9.65 7.53 13.40
C GLU A 250 -10.71 7.41 14.51
N GLN A 251 -10.30 7.38 15.77
CA GLN A 251 -11.23 7.36 16.91
C GLN A 251 -12.05 8.65 17.02
N ILE A 252 -11.44 9.81 16.76
CA ILE A 252 -12.14 11.11 16.78
C ILE A 252 -13.23 11.14 15.69
N PHE A 253 -12.88 10.77 14.46
CA PHE A 253 -13.83 10.79 13.33
C PHE A 253 -14.87 9.68 13.38
N SER A 254 -14.61 8.57 14.09
CA SER A 254 -15.61 7.52 14.32
C SER A 254 -16.81 8.00 15.15
N ARG A 255 -16.67 9.13 15.86
CA ARG A 255 -17.74 9.77 16.62
C ARG A 255 -18.37 10.87 15.76
N PRO A 256 -19.71 10.93 15.63
CA PRO A 256 -20.36 12.02 14.92
C PRO A 256 -20.08 13.36 15.62
N LEU A 257 -20.12 14.45 14.87
CA LEU A 257 -19.96 15.78 15.42
C LEU A 257 -21.12 16.13 16.37
N GLU A 258 -20.80 16.48 17.62
CA GLU A 258 -21.78 16.79 18.65
C GLU A 258 -22.32 18.22 18.48
N LEU A 259 -23.46 18.31 17.82
CA LEU A 259 -24.24 19.55 17.66
C LEU A 259 -25.32 19.70 18.75
N SER A 260 -25.47 18.71 19.63
CA SER A 260 -26.54 18.63 20.62
C SER A 260 -26.49 19.81 21.61
N GLY A 261 -27.57 20.61 21.64
CA GLY A 261 -27.70 21.76 22.55
C GLY A 261 -27.03 23.06 22.08
N LEU A 262 -26.37 23.10 20.92
CA LEU A 262 -25.83 24.33 20.32
C LEU A 262 -26.91 25.06 19.50
N LYS A 263 -27.14 26.34 19.80
CA LYS A 263 -28.10 27.21 19.08
C LYS A 263 -27.54 28.63 18.94
N GLY A 264 -27.97 29.33 17.89
CA GLY A 264 -27.57 30.71 17.62
C GLY A 264 -26.07 30.86 17.38
N THR A 265 -25.47 31.88 17.99
CA THR A 265 -24.07 32.27 17.80
C THR A 265 -23.06 31.14 18.05
N ARG A 266 -23.31 30.24 19.01
CA ARG A 266 -22.39 29.13 19.32
C ARG A 266 -22.32 28.07 18.22
N LEU A 267 -23.41 27.89 17.47
CA LEU A 267 -23.43 26.98 16.32
C LEU A 267 -22.67 27.61 15.15
N GLU A 268 -22.89 28.91 14.90
CA GLU A 268 -22.16 29.68 13.89
C GLU A 268 -20.65 29.71 14.16
N GLN A 269 -20.24 29.93 15.41
CA GLN A 269 -18.84 29.84 15.82
C GLN A 269 -18.24 28.47 15.51
N LEU A 270 -18.94 27.37 15.83
CA LEU A 270 -18.46 26.02 15.53
C LEU A 270 -18.29 25.82 14.01
N TRP A 271 -19.23 26.29 13.20
CA TRP A 271 -19.15 26.22 11.74
C TRP A 271 -17.99 27.04 11.18
N ASN A 272 -17.78 28.26 11.67
CA ASN A 272 -16.62 29.08 11.29
C ASN A 272 -15.31 28.34 11.60
N ARG A 273 -15.22 27.68 12.77
CA ARG A 273 -14.04 26.89 13.12
C ARG A 273 -13.85 25.68 12.22
N LEU A 274 -14.92 24.99 11.82
CA LEU A 274 -14.82 23.90 10.83
C LEU A 274 -14.32 24.39 9.47
N GLU A 275 -14.76 25.57 9.03
CA GLU A 275 -14.28 26.19 7.79
C GLU A 275 -12.79 26.54 7.88
N GLU A 276 -12.36 27.14 8.99
CA GLU A 276 -10.95 27.41 9.30
C GLU A 276 -10.12 26.11 9.34
N THR A 277 -10.64 25.04 9.96
CA THR A 277 -9.99 23.72 9.98
C THR A 277 -9.84 23.16 8.58
N SER A 278 -10.88 23.25 7.73
CA SER A 278 -10.82 22.81 6.33
C SER A 278 -9.75 23.59 5.55
N ALA A 279 -9.72 24.92 5.70
CA ALA A 279 -8.72 25.78 5.06
C ALA A 279 -7.28 25.47 5.54
N TYR A 280 -7.10 25.20 6.84
CA TYR A 280 -5.82 24.76 7.40
C TYR A 280 -5.37 23.44 6.79
N LEU A 281 -6.25 22.43 6.75
CA LEU A 281 -5.97 21.12 6.18
C LEU A 281 -5.65 21.21 4.69
N ARG A 282 -6.41 22.03 3.94
CA ARG A 282 -6.14 22.31 2.51
C ARG A 282 -4.72 22.80 2.31
N THR A 283 -4.28 23.76 3.14
CA THR A 283 -2.92 24.31 3.10
C THR A 283 -1.85 23.27 3.39
N GLN A 284 -2.03 22.44 4.43
CA GLN A 284 -1.07 21.37 4.74
C GLN A 284 -1.03 20.30 3.65
N MET A 285 -2.20 19.91 3.12
CA MET A 285 -2.38 18.89 2.10
C MET A 285 -1.68 19.23 0.77
N ILE A 286 -1.71 20.48 0.33
CA ILE A 286 -1.04 20.90 -0.93
C ILE A 286 0.49 20.75 -0.84
N SER A 287 1.05 20.82 0.37
CA SER A 287 2.48 20.63 0.60
C SER A 287 2.92 19.16 0.58
N GLU A 288 1.97 18.23 0.55
CA GLU A 288 2.21 16.79 0.57
C GLU A 288 2.74 16.27 -0.77
N THR A 289 3.21 15.02 -0.75
CA THR A 289 3.68 14.31 -1.95
C THR A 289 2.93 13.00 -2.08
N SER A 290 2.93 12.39 -3.27
CA SER A 290 2.23 11.12 -3.49
C SER A 290 2.73 9.96 -2.61
N SER A 291 3.92 10.06 -2.00
CA SER A 291 4.47 9.06 -1.08
C SER A 291 4.28 9.40 0.40
N MET A 292 3.85 10.62 0.73
CA MET A 292 3.69 11.11 2.10
C MET A 292 2.43 11.98 2.17
N MET A 293 1.29 11.34 2.48
CA MET A 293 -0.03 11.97 2.61
C MET A 293 -0.60 11.70 4.02
N PHE A 294 -0.25 12.54 4.98
CA PHE A 294 -0.71 12.48 6.36
C PHE A 294 -1.99 13.30 6.58
N PHE A 295 -2.13 14.44 5.90
CA PHE A 295 -3.25 15.37 6.01
C PHE A 295 -4.35 15.09 4.98
N THR A 296 -4.03 14.57 3.79
CA THR A 296 -5.04 14.21 2.77
C THR A 296 -6.13 13.27 3.32
N PRO A 297 -5.81 12.18 4.05
CA PRO A 297 -6.85 11.34 4.65
C PRO A 297 -7.68 12.09 5.68
N ILE A 298 -7.06 12.96 6.49
CA ILE A 298 -7.75 13.71 7.54
C ILE A 298 -8.73 14.73 6.95
N TYR A 299 -8.32 15.43 5.89
CA TYR A 299 -9.21 16.32 5.12
C TYR A 299 -10.43 15.56 4.62
N ARG A 300 -10.21 14.36 4.04
CA ARG A 300 -11.31 13.51 3.57
C ARG A 300 -12.25 13.12 4.72
N GLU A 301 -11.73 12.62 5.85
CA GLU A 301 -12.55 12.20 6.99
C GLU A 301 -13.33 13.37 7.62
N LEU A 302 -12.75 14.58 7.65
CA LEU A 302 -13.45 15.79 8.11
C LEU A 302 -14.70 16.06 7.26
N TRP A 303 -14.55 16.03 5.94
CA TRP A 303 -15.68 16.24 5.04
C TRP A 303 -16.69 15.11 5.11
N LEU A 304 -16.24 13.85 5.10
CA LEU A 304 -17.11 12.67 5.10
C LEU A 304 -17.93 12.52 6.37
N ASN A 305 -17.30 12.64 7.54
CA ASN A 305 -17.93 12.27 8.80
C ASN A 305 -18.54 13.45 9.55
N TRP A 306 -18.02 14.66 9.36
CA TRP A 306 -18.42 15.83 10.15
C TRP A 306 -19.14 16.91 9.33
N ILE A 307 -18.61 17.31 8.17
CA ILE A 307 -19.22 18.41 7.41
C ILE A 307 -20.44 17.94 6.60
N VAL A 308 -20.24 17.03 5.64
CA VAL A 308 -21.27 16.61 4.68
C VAL A 308 -22.56 16.09 5.34
N PRO A 309 -22.52 15.23 6.38
CA PRO A 309 -23.74 14.75 7.03
C PRO A 309 -24.59 15.85 7.64
N ASN A 310 -23.96 16.99 7.99
CA ASN A 310 -24.62 18.11 8.67
C ASN A 310 -25.01 19.26 7.71
N LEU A 311 -24.68 19.17 6.41
CA LEU A 311 -25.03 20.22 5.44
C LEU A 311 -26.53 20.27 5.08
N GLN A 312 -27.32 19.23 5.40
CA GLN A 312 -28.77 19.16 5.10
C GLN A 312 -29.12 19.48 3.62
N GLY A 313 -28.21 19.20 2.68
CA GLY A 313 -28.39 19.51 1.26
C GLY A 313 -27.90 20.90 0.83
N ASN A 314 -27.21 21.65 1.70
CA ASN A 314 -26.54 22.89 1.32
C ASN A 314 -25.37 22.60 0.36
N ARG A 315 -25.63 22.78 -0.93
CA ARG A 315 -24.63 22.57 -2.00
C ARG A 315 -23.64 23.73 -2.12
N GLU A 316 -23.98 24.93 -1.64
CA GLU A 316 -23.15 26.12 -1.80
C GLU A 316 -21.79 25.97 -1.10
N THR A 317 -21.76 25.33 0.07
CA THR A 317 -20.52 25.04 0.80
C THR A 317 -19.60 24.09 0.03
N LEU A 318 -20.16 23.06 -0.62
CA LEU A 318 -19.41 22.11 -1.45
C LEU A 318 -18.89 22.77 -2.73
N GLU A 319 -19.71 23.61 -3.37
CA GLU A 319 -19.33 24.35 -4.57
C GLU A 319 -18.24 25.39 -4.26
N SER A 320 -18.33 26.05 -3.10
CA SER A 320 -17.32 26.99 -2.62
C SER A 320 -15.99 26.29 -2.32
N GLU A 321 -16.01 25.13 -1.65
CA GLU A 321 -14.80 24.32 -1.44
C GLU A 321 -14.18 23.89 -2.77
N LEU A 322 -15.01 23.41 -3.71
CA LEU A 322 -14.54 23.02 -5.04
C LEU A 322 -13.92 24.20 -5.80
N ALA A 323 -14.51 25.40 -5.70
CA ALA A 323 -13.97 26.61 -6.30
C ALA A 323 -12.58 26.95 -5.73
N PHE A 324 -12.39 26.88 -4.42
CA PHE A 324 -11.07 27.07 -3.81
C PHE A 324 -10.04 26.07 -4.33
N LEU A 325 -10.40 24.78 -4.46
CA LEU A 325 -9.51 23.76 -5.00
C LEU A 325 -9.18 24.01 -6.49
N GLN A 326 -10.12 24.53 -7.27
CA GLN A 326 -9.89 24.92 -8.68
C GLN A 326 -9.00 26.15 -8.80
N GLU A 327 -9.11 27.12 -7.89
CA GLU A 327 -8.20 28.28 -7.84
C GLU A 327 -6.76 27.85 -7.57
N ILE A 328 -6.56 26.90 -6.66
CA ILE A 328 -5.24 26.31 -6.38
C ILE A 328 -4.69 25.62 -7.64
N GLU A 329 -5.52 24.82 -8.34
CA GLU A 329 -5.16 24.19 -9.61
C GLU A 329 -4.69 25.22 -10.65
N ASN A 330 -5.48 26.28 -10.82
CA ASN A 330 -5.18 27.37 -11.76
C ASN A 330 -3.89 28.11 -11.39
N GLY A 331 -3.65 28.35 -10.09
CA GLY A 331 -2.41 28.96 -9.59
C GLY A 331 -1.18 28.10 -9.88
N LEU A 332 -1.27 26.78 -9.67
CA LEU A 332 -0.20 25.83 -9.99
C LEU A 332 0.06 25.75 -11.51
N ALA A 333 -0.99 25.75 -12.32
CA ALA A 333 -0.87 25.77 -13.78
C ALA A 333 -0.23 27.07 -14.30
N ALA A 334 -0.56 28.21 -13.69
CA ALA A 334 0.04 29.51 -14.01
C ALA A 334 1.53 29.57 -13.63
N ALA A 335 1.90 29.02 -12.48
CA ALA A 335 3.30 28.91 -12.04
C ALA A 335 4.15 27.97 -12.92
N SER A 336 3.51 27.12 -13.74
CA SER A 336 4.17 26.13 -14.61
C SER A 336 4.49 26.63 -16.04
N LYS A 337 4.25 27.92 -16.35
CA LYS A 337 4.58 28.52 -17.68
C LYS A 337 6.10 28.75 -17.89
N PRO A 338 6.58 28.81 -19.15
CA PRO A 338 7.83 28.18 -19.57
C PRO A 338 9.09 28.99 -19.23
N VAL A 339 10.16 28.27 -18.87
CA VAL A 339 11.54 28.76 -18.95
C VAL A 339 11.83 29.21 -20.38
N LYS A 340 12.41 30.41 -20.54
CA LYS A 340 12.77 31.01 -21.83
C LYS A 340 13.62 30.05 -22.68
N PRO A 341 13.45 30.01 -24.01
CA PRO A 341 14.31 29.22 -24.88
C PRO A 341 15.66 29.92 -24.99
N GLY A 342 16.64 29.45 -24.22
CA GLY A 342 18.00 29.95 -24.31
C GLY A 342 18.79 29.82 -23.01
N GLU A 343 18.87 28.62 -22.44
CA GLU A 343 19.98 28.21 -21.55
C GLU A 343 19.80 26.74 -21.16
N SER A 344 20.37 25.85 -21.97
CA SER A 344 21.22 24.75 -21.52
C SER A 344 21.38 23.77 -22.69
N VAL A 345 22.62 23.69 -23.14
CA VAL A 345 23.14 22.88 -24.23
C VAL A 345 23.36 21.45 -23.73
N LEU A 346 23.20 20.48 -24.65
CA LEU A 346 23.59 19.05 -24.67
C LEU A 346 22.34 18.18 -25.00
N SER A 347 21.95 18.03 -26.28
CA SER A 347 22.45 17.02 -27.26
C SER A 347 22.21 15.58 -26.78
N VAL A 348 21.64 14.62 -27.53
CA VAL A 348 21.74 14.30 -28.96
C VAL A 348 20.50 13.51 -29.43
N ALA A 349 20.12 13.79 -30.68
CA ALA A 349 19.30 13.11 -31.68
C ALA A 349 18.77 11.66 -31.45
N ASN A 350 17.53 11.43 -31.89
CA ASN A 350 17.28 10.71 -33.14
C ASN A 350 15.92 11.04 -33.77
N LEU A 351 15.96 11.28 -35.08
CA LEU A 351 14.84 11.58 -35.98
C LEU A 351 14.15 10.30 -36.44
N THR A 352 12.82 10.31 -36.56
CA THR A 352 12.10 9.93 -37.79
C THR A 352 10.69 10.48 -37.72
N GLU A 353 10.28 11.15 -38.81
CA GLU A 353 8.99 11.81 -39.00
C GLU A 353 7.87 10.79 -39.22
N ASN A 354 6.72 10.97 -38.54
CA ASN A 354 5.43 11.13 -39.21
C ASN A 354 4.34 11.59 -38.22
N GLY A 355 3.51 12.52 -38.70
CA GLY A 355 2.75 13.44 -37.87
C GLY A 355 1.76 12.84 -36.88
N SER A 356 1.83 13.33 -35.65
CA SER A 356 0.67 13.73 -34.84
C SER A 356 1.18 14.59 -33.69
N ARG A 357 0.39 15.60 -33.31
CA ARG A 357 0.64 16.63 -32.29
C ARG A 357 1.69 16.24 -31.24
N GLY A 358 2.77 17.01 -31.13
CA GLY A 358 3.76 16.87 -30.06
C GLY A 358 3.11 16.88 -28.68
N PRO A 359 3.70 16.20 -27.68
CA PRO A 359 3.06 16.05 -26.38
C PRO A 359 2.92 17.43 -25.75
N ILE A 360 1.68 17.91 -25.62
CA ILE A 360 1.34 18.97 -24.70
C ILE A 360 1.85 18.48 -23.35
N LYS A 361 2.90 19.09 -22.79
CA LYS A 361 3.35 18.79 -21.44
C LYS A 361 2.18 19.12 -20.51
N SER A 362 1.41 18.10 -20.14
CA SER A 362 0.30 18.22 -19.21
C SER A 362 0.87 18.58 -17.85
N VAL A 363 0.32 19.63 -17.24
CA VAL A 363 0.65 19.97 -15.86
C VAL A 363 0.21 18.80 -15.00
N THR A 364 1.16 18.06 -14.43
CA THR A 364 0.86 16.98 -13.49
C THR A 364 0.45 17.60 -12.15
N LEU A 365 -0.83 17.50 -11.81
CA LEU A 365 -1.41 18.07 -10.59
C LEU A 365 -1.08 17.22 -9.36
N PRO A 366 -0.81 17.82 -8.19
CA PRO A 366 -0.57 17.05 -6.97
C PRO A 366 -1.69 16.04 -6.68
N LEU A 367 -1.33 14.78 -6.40
CA LEU A 367 -2.30 13.73 -6.07
C LEU A 367 -3.30 14.12 -4.96
N PRO A 368 -2.87 14.80 -3.86
CA PRO A 368 -3.81 15.28 -2.85
C PRO A 368 -4.92 16.19 -3.40
N LEU A 369 -4.57 17.08 -4.33
CA LEU A 369 -5.53 17.99 -4.97
C LEU A 369 -6.52 17.21 -5.84
N VAL A 370 -6.04 16.24 -6.61
CA VAL A 370 -6.90 15.36 -7.42
C VAL A 370 -7.90 14.61 -6.54
N LEU A 371 -7.43 14.04 -5.42
CA LEU A 371 -8.30 13.30 -4.50
C LEU A 371 -9.34 14.23 -3.86
N ALA A 372 -8.95 15.39 -3.37
CA ALA A 372 -9.87 16.36 -2.76
C ALA A 372 -10.96 16.83 -3.74
N GLN A 373 -10.58 17.20 -4.97
CA GLN A 373 -11.54 17.58 -6.01
C GLN A 373 -12.51 16.43 -6.34
N SER A 374 -11.98 15.19 -6.43
CA SER A 374 -12.80 14.01 -6.72
C SER A 374 -13.83 13.75 -5.62
N TRP A 375 -13.48 13.96 -4.34
CA TRP A 375 -14.42 13.88 -3.22
C TRP A 375 -15.49 14.97 -3.26
N MET A 376 -15.13 16.21 -3.60
CA MET A 376 -16.13 17.27 -3.74
C MET A 376 -17.13 16.98 -4.87
N TYR A 377 -16.65 16.53 -6.03
CA TYR A 377 -17.53 16.09 -7.12
C TYR A 377 -18.41 14.90 -6.70
N PHE A 378 -17.86 13.93 -5.97
CA PHE A 378 -18.61 12.83 -5.39
C PHE A 378 -19.73 13.32 -4.46
N HIS A 379 -19.47 14.26 -3.56
CA HIS A 379 -20.51 14.81 -2.67
C HIS A 379 -21.57 15.62 -3.42
N LEU A 380 -21.20 16.26 -4.52
CA LEU A 380 -22.13 16.99 -5.39
C LEU A 380 -22.97 16.08 -6.30
N GLY A 381 -22.72 14.76 -6.32
CA GLY A 381 -23.37 13.82 -7.24
C GLY A 381 -22.90 13.97 -8.69
N GLN A 382 -21.75 14.61 -8.90
CA GLN A 382 -21.13 14.88 -10.20
C GLN A 382 -20.08 13.79 -10.51
N ASP A 383 -20.55 12.55 -10.61
CA ASP A 383 -19.67 11.37 -10.62
C ASP A 383 -18.76 11.30 -11.86
N GLU A 384 -19.27 11.71 -13.01
CA GLU A 384 -18.48 11.73 -14.25
C GLU A 384 -17.25 12.63 -14.12
N GLN A 385 -17.41 13.81 -13.50
CA GLN A 385 -16.33 14.73 -13.23
C GLN A 385 -15.33 14.13 -12.22
N ALA A 386 -15.83 13.44 -11.18
CA ALA A 386 -14.98 12.74 -10.23
C ALA A 386 -14.14 11.65 -10.92
N TRP A 387 -14.74 10.82 -11.77
CA TRP A 387 -14.04 9.78 -12.52
C TRP A 387 -12.99 10.37 -13.46
N GLN A 388 -13.30 11.43 -14.19
CA GLN A 388 -12.36 12.10 -15.07
C GLN A 388 -11.13 12.61 -14.31
N ARG A 389 -11.32 13.17 -13.11
CA ARG A 389 -10.22 13.60 -12.24
C ARG A 389 -9.37 12.42 -11.75
N LEU A 390 -9.99 11.33 -11.31
CA LEU A 390 -9.26 10.14 -10.86
C LEU A 390 -8.49 9.45 -11.99
N ILE A 391 -9.10 9.30 -13.18
CA ILE A 391 -8.47 8.68 -14.35
C ILE A 391 -7.28 9.53 -14.80
N SER A 392 -7.45 10.84 -14.95
CA SER A 392 -6.35 11.74 -15.33
C SER A 392 -5.22 11.72 -14.31
N GLY A 393 -5.54 11.78 -13.00
CA GLY A 393 -4.55 11.69 -11.93
C GLY A 393 -3.81 10.34 -11.84
N SER A 394 -4.50 9.23 -12.13
CA SER A 394 -3.89 7.90 -12.12
C SER A 394 -2.81 7.75 -13.19
N SER A 395 -2.97 8.40 -14.34
CA SER A 395 -1.97 8.36 -15.41
C SER A 395 -0.65 9.03 -15.01
N ALA A 396 -0.72 10.03 -14.12
CA ALA A 396 0.43 10.82 -13.70
C ALA A 396 1.19 10.24 -12.50
N TYR A 397 0.50 9.72 -11.48
CA TYR A 397 1.13 9.30 -10.22
C TYR A 397 0.89 7.83 -9.86
N GLY A 398 -0.12 7.20 -10.46
CA GLY A 398 -0.71 5.95 -9.97
C GLY A 398 -1.35 6.15 -8.60
N ILE A 399 -2.67 6.10 -8.52
CA ILE A 399 -3.40 6.30 -7.26
C ILE A 399 -3.28 5.03 -6.39
N PRO A 400 -2.94 5.15 -5.09
CA PRO A 400 -3.01 4.04 -4.16
C PRO A 400 -4.42 3.43 -4.06
N PRO A 401 -4.58 2.09 -4.12
CA PRO A 401 -5.89 1.44 -4.13
C PRO A 401 -6.78 1.80 -2.96
N GLU A 402 -6.20 2.02 -1.77
CA GLU A 402 -6.92 2.39 -0.56
C GLU A 402 -7.77 3.65 -0.73
N HIS A 403 -7.30 4.63 -1.52
CA HIS A 403 -8.06 5.85 -1.78
C HIS A 403 -9.21 5.62 -2.77
N LEU A 404 -9.03 4.71 -3.73
CA LEU A 404 -10.07 4.35 -4.71
C LEU A 404 -11.15 3.50 -4.05
N LEU A 405 -10.76 2.51 -3.27
CA LEU A 405 -11.67 1.61 -2.55
C LEU A 405 -12.53 2.37 -1.54
N HIS A 406 -12.03 3.45 -0.94
CA HIS A 406 -12.81 4.23 0.03
C HIS A 406 -14.08 4.85 -0.58
N PHE A 407 -14.05 5.31 -1.84
CA PHE A 407 -15.28 5.75 -2.53
C PHE A 407 -16.33 4.65 -2.61
N LEU A 408 -15.89 3.42 -2.89
CA LEU A 408 -16.77 2.27 -3.02
C LEU A 408 -17.35 1.85 -1.67
N HIS A 409 -16.55 1.86 -0.60
CA HIS A 409 -17.02 1.58 0.75
C HIS A 409 -18.07 2.59 1.22
N VAL A 410 -17.85 3.89 0.98
CA VAL A 410 -18.84 4.93 1.33
C VAL A 410 -20.18 4.70 0.59
N LEU A 411 -20.15 4.27 -0.68
CA LEU A 411 -21.36 3.92 -1.42
C LEU A 411 -22.04 2.64 -0.91
N ALA A 412 -21.25 1.65 -0.50
CA ALA A 412 -21.77 0.42 0.10
C ALA A 412 -22.41 0.70 1.47
N ASP A 413 -21.76 1.48 2.32
CA ASP A 413 -22.26 1.85 3.66
C ASP A 413 -23.53 2.69 3.58
N SER A 414 -23.63 3.57 2.56
CA SER A 414 -24.86 4.34 2.29
C SER A 414 -25.94 3.55 1.55
N SER A 415 -25.69 2.27 1.20
CA SER A 415 -26.61 1.40 0.47
C SER A 415 -27.06 1.93 -0.90
N ASP A 416 -26.25 2.78 -1.55
CA ASP A 416 -26.52 3.27 -2.91
C ASP A 416 -25.96 2.28 -3.95
N TRP A 417 -26.63 1.14 -4.08
CA TRP A 417 -26.17 0.02 -4.91
C TRP A 417 -26.05 0.36 -6.39
N LYS A 418 -26.92 1.25 -6.90
CA LYS A 418 -26.89 1.65 -8.30
C LYS A 418 -25.63 2.46 -8.58
N ARG A 419 -25.38 3.49 -7.78
CA ARG A 419 -24.17 4.33 -7.89
C ARG A 419 -22.91 3.50 -7.62
N LEU A 420 -22.93 2.60 -6.63
CA LEU A 420 -21.83 1.67 -6.37
C LEU A 420 -21.48 0.84 -7.61
N SER A 421 -22.47 0.28 -8.31
CA SER A 421 -22.24 -0.52 -9.52
C SER A 421 -21.58 0.29 -10.64
N GLU A 422 -21.95 1.57 -10.81
CA GLU A 422 -21.36 2.46 -11.81
C GLU A 422 -19.90 2.79 -11.43
N TRP A 423 -19.65 3.10 -10.16
CA TRP A 423 -18.29 3.35 -9.66
C TRP A 423 -17.38 2.12 -9.73
N LEU A 424 -17.90 0.92 -9.45
CA LEU A 424 -17.15 -0.32 -9.56
C LEU A 424 -16.63 -0.55 -10.99
N VAL A 425 -17.46 -0.28 -12.01
CA VAL A 425 -17.06 -0.37 -13.43
C VAL A 425 -15.96 0.64 -13.76
N GLN A 426 -16.13 1.90 -13.33
CA GLN A 426 -15.22 2.98 -13.71
C GLN A 426 -13.87 2.92 -12.98
N LEU A 427 -13.86 2.53 -11.70
CA LEU A 427 -12.63 2.43 -10.91
C LEU A 427 -11.87 1.11 -11.10
N GLY A 428 -12.54 0.06 -11.57
CA GLY A 428 -11.92 -1.26 -11.81
C GLY A 428 -10.60 -1.19 -12.59
N PRO A 429 -10.55 -0.58 -13.79
CA PRO A 429 -9.33 -0.45 -14.58
C PRO A 429 -8.18 0.27 -13.85
N LEU A 430 -8.48 1.16 -12.91
CA LEU A 430 -7.47 1.88 -12.13
C LEU A 430 -6.80 1.00 -11.07
N LEU A 431 -7.44 -0.10 -10.67
CA LEU A 431 -6.92 -1.09 -9.73
C LEU A 431 -6.03 -2.14 -10.41
N ALA A 432 -6.12 -2.28 -11.75
CA ALA A 432 -5.46 -3.35 -12.49
C ALA A 432 -3.92 -3.34 -12.39
N ASN A 433 -3.30 -2.20 -12.13
CA ASN A 433 -1.84 -2.05 -12.21
C ASN A 433 -1.07 -2.38 -10.91
N ARG A 434 -1.71 -3.02 -9.91
CA ARG A 434 -1.15 -3.22 -8.55
C ARG A 434 -1.44 -4.62 -7.99
N ARG A 435 -0.55 -5.12 -7.12
CA ARG A 435 -0.55 -6.48 -6.52
C ARG A 435 -1.95 -6.93 -6.07
N ASN A 436 -2.29 -8.22 -6.17
CA ASN A 436 -3.63 -8.83 -5.98
C ASN A 436 -4.47 -8.46 -4.74
N SER A 437 -3.92 -7.87 -3.66
CA SER A 437 -4.68 -7.60 -2.42
C SER A 437 -5.96 -6.74 -2.58
N PRO A 438 -5.97 -5.64 -3.35
CA PRO A 438 -7.15 -4.78 -3.49
C PRO A 438 -8.22 -5.41 -4.39
N LEU A 439 -7.87 -6.44 -5.19
CA LEU A 439 -8.86 -7.14 -6.01
C LEU A 439 -9.81 -8.00 -5.16
N ASN A 440 -9.35 -8.54 -4.03
CA ASN A 440 -10.22 -9.33 -3.16
C ASN A 440 -11.34 -8.47 -2.55
N ASP A 441 -10.99 -7.30 -2.04
CA ASP A 441 -11.92 -6.32 -1.48
C ASP A 441 -12.88 -5.79 -2.55
N TYR A 442 -12.33 -5.43 -3.72
CA TYR A 442 -13.11 -5.07 -4.90
C TYR A 442 -14.13 -6.15 -5.31
N MET A 443 -13.76 -7.43 -5.24
CA MET A 443 -14.68 -8.54 -5.51
C MET A 443 -15.77 -8.67 -4.44
N GLN A 444 -15.45 -8.48 -3.16
CA GLN A 444 -16.45 -8.47 -2.08
C GLN A 444 -17.49 -7.36 -2.28
N LEU A 445 -17.06 -6.18 -2.75
CA LEU A 445 -17.95 -5.08 -3.08
C LEU A 445 -18.85 -5.42 -4.29
N TRP A 446 -18.33 -6.11 -5.31
CA TRP A 446 -19.14 -6.64 -6.41
C TRP A 446 -20.17 -7.67 -5.92
N ASP A 447 -19.77 -8.61 -5.07
CA ASP A 447 -20.67 -9.62 -4.50
C ASP A 447 -21.81 -8.95 -3.72
N THR A 448 -21.49 -7.91 -2.94
CA THR A 448 -22.46 -7.10 -2.20
C THR A 448 -23.43 -6.38 -3.16
N ALA A 449 -22.91 -5.71 -4.19
CA ALA A 449 -23.73 -5.03 -5.19
C ALA A 449 -24.64 -5.99 -5.95
N ILE A 450 -24.14 -7.17 -6.34
CA ILE A 450 -24.91 -8.20 -7.07
C ILE A 450 -25.98 -8.85 -6.19
N HIS A 451 -25.74 -8.99 -4.89
CA HIS A 451 -26.75 -9.47 -3.95
C HIS A 451 -28.01 -8.60 -3.96
N HIS A 452 -27.83 -7.28 -4.05
CA HIS A 452 -28.94 -6.31 -4.09
C HIS A 452 -29.45 -6.01 -5.51
N LEU A 453 -28.58 -6.05 -6.52
CA LEU A 453 -28.89 -5.78 -7.92
C LEU A 453 -28.36 -6.90 -8.83
N PRO A 454 -29.05 -8.05 -8.95
CA PRO A 454 -28.56 -9.19 -9.71
C PRO A 454 -28.26 -8.88 -11.18
N ASP A 455 -29.01 -7.95 -11.78
CA ASP A 455 -28.87 -7.56 -13.18
C ASP A 455 -27.49 -6.95 -13.50
N VAL A 456 -26.73 -6.46 -12.53
CA VAL A 456 -25.41 -5.84 -12.76
C VAL A 456 -24.28 -6.86 -12.90
N GLU A 457 -24.54 -8.16 -12.69
CA GLU A 457 -23.52 -9.21 -12.76
C GLU A 457 -22.81 -9.25 -14.12
N HIS A 458 -23.51 -8.98 -15.24
CA HIS A 458 -22.88 -8.91 -16.56
C HIS A 458 -21.78 -7.83 -16.63
N ARG A 459 -22.00 -6.67 -15.98
CA ARG A 459 -21.03 -5.57 -15.95
C ARG A 459 -19.78 -5.94 -15.17
N MET A 460 -19.91 -6.72 -14.09
CA MET A 460 -18.76 -7.26 -13.36
C MET A 460 -17.87 -8.08 -14.30
N TRP A 461 -18.47 -8.98 -15.07
CA TRP A 461 -17.73 -9.82 -16.02
C TRP A 461 -17.03 -9.01 -17.09
N ASP A 462 -17.73 -8.06 -17.72
CA ASP A 462 -17.15 -7.19 -18.74
C ASP A 462 -15.97 -6.37 -18.18
N THR A 463 -16.12 -5.88 -16.94
CA THR A 463 -15.07 -5.12 -16.24
C THR A 463 -13.86 -6.01 -15.95
N LEU A 464 -14.06 -7.21 -15.39
CA LEU A 464 -12.97 -8.15 -15.12
C LEU A 464 -12.24 -8.56 -16.40
N VAL A 465 -12.95 -8.79 -17.51
CA VAL A 465 -12.32 -9.09 -18.81
C VAL A 465 -11.50 -7.91 -19.31
N SER A 466 -11.99 -6.67 -19.17
CA SER A 466 -11.26 -5.47 -19.59
C SER A 466 -9.95 -5.23 -18.81
N MET A 467 -9.86 -5.80 -17.61
CA MET A 467 -8.70 -5.70 -16.71
C MET A 467 -7.68 -6.84 -16.87
N LEU A 468 -7.90 -7.78 -17.79
CA LEU A 468 -6.95 -8.86 -18.05
C LEU A 468 -5.62 -8.31 -18.59
N PRO A 469 -4.47 -8.92 -18.24
CA PRO A 469 -4.31 -10.17 -17.50
C PRO A 469 -4.33 -10.03 -15.97
N HIS A 470 -4.35 -8.81 -15.42
CA HIS A 470 -4.16 -8.56 -13.99
C HIS A 470 -5.32 -9.08 -13.13
N SER A 471 -6.55 -8.99 -13.65
CA SER A 471 -7.76 -9.52 -13.02
C SER A 471 -7.89 -11.05 -13.10
N ARG A 472 -6.98 -11.76 -13.78
CA ARG A 472 -7.11 -13.21 -14.03
C ARG A 472 -7.42 -14.03 -12.77
N PRO A 473 -6.71 -13.87 -11.63
CA PRO A 473 -7.01 -14.65 -10.43
C PRO A 473 -8.44 -14.41 -9.91
N ALA A 474 -8.90 -13.16 -9.94
CA ALA A 474 -10.24 -12.79 -9.49
C ALA A 474 -11.31 -13.31 -10.47
N TYR A 475 -11.05 -13.25 -11.77
CA TYR A 475 -11.96 -13.74 -12.81
C TYR A 475 -12.13 -15.26 -12.74
N GLU A 476 -11.03 -16.01 -12.57
CA GLU A 476 -11.07 -17.48 -12.43
C GLU A 476 -11.84 -17.91 -11.17
N GLU A 477 -11.56 -17.27 -10.02
CA GLU A 477 -12.24 -17.57 -8.75
C GLU A 477 -13.73 -17.19 -8.80
N ALA A 478 -14.07 -16.05 -9.40
CA ALA A 478 -15.46 -15.63 -9.56
C ALA A 478 -16.26 -16.62 -10.41
N MET A 479 -15.69 -17.10 -11.53
CA MET A 479 -16.36 -18.11 -12.36
C MET A 479 -16.53 -19.43 -11.61
N HIS A 480 -15.54 -19.80 -10.80
CA HIS A 480 -15.54 -21.05 -10.05
C HIS A 480 -16.57 -21.03 -8.92
N SER A 481 -16.54 -20.01 -8.06
CA SER A 481 -17.47 -19.84 -6.95
C SER A 481 -18.94 -19.71 -7.39
N ARG A 482 -19.19 -19.17 -8.58
CA ARG A 482 -20.53 -18.97 -9.16
C ARG A 482 -21.00 -20.10 -10.07
N GLY A 483 -20.23 -21.19 -10.19
CA GLY A 483 -20.59 -22.35 -11.00
C GLY A 483 -20.65 -22.09 -12.51
N GLN A 484 -19.95 -21.05 -13.00
CA GLN A 484 -19.88 -20.69 -14.41
C GLN A 484 -18.89 -21.59 -15.17
N TRP A 485 -19.10 -22.91 -15.09
CA TRP A 485 -18.15 -23.94 -15.55
C TRP A 485 -17.82 -23.82 -17.04
N ARG A 486 -18.82 -23.53 -17.87
CA ARG A 486 -18.63 -23.37 -19.32
C ARG A 486 -17.70 -22.20 -19.62
N ARG A 487 -17.96 -21.04 -19.02
CA ARG A 487 -17.11 -19.85 -19.20
C ARG A 487 -15.70 -20.08 -18.68
N TRP A 488 -15.57 -20.77 -17.55
CA TRP A 488 -14.26 -21.14 -16.99
C TRP A 488 -13.46 -22.01 -17.95
N ILE A 489 -14.07 -23.08 -18.50
CA ILE A 489 -13.41 -23.98 -19.45
C ILE A 489 -13.07 -23.25 -20.75
N ASP A 490 -14.01 -22.48 -21.31
CA ASP A 490 -13.78 -21.71 -22.54
C ASP A 490 -12.59 -20.73 -22.37
N PHE A 491 -12.49 -20.09 -21.19
CA PHE A 491 -11.36 -19.24 -20.85
C PHE A 491 -10.03 -20.02 -20.76
N GLN A 492 -10.02 -21.17 -20.08
CA GLN A 492 -8.82 -22.01 -19.99
C GLN A 492 -8.34 -22.54 -21.35
N LEU A 493 -9.28 -22.90 -22.23
CA LEU A 493 -8.98 -23.30 -23.62
C LEU A 493 -8.39 -22.13 -24.42
N SER A 494 -8.96 -20.93 -24.29
CA SER A 494 -8.50 -19.74 -25.02
C SER A 494 -7.10 -19.26 -24.59
N THR A 495 -6.73 -19.54 -23.34
CA THR A 495 -5.42 -19.18 -22.76
C THR A 495 -4.40 -20.32 -22.85
N GLU A 496 -4.76 -21.42 -23.51
CA GLU A 496 -3.95 -22.63 -23.73
C GLU A 496 -3.46 -23.36 -22.45
N THR A 497 -4.04 -23.04 -21.30
CA THR A 497 -3.68 -23.66 -20.01
C THR A 497 -3.93 -25.16 -19.99
N GLU A 498 -3.11 -25.89 -19.23
CA GLU A 498 -3.17 -27.35 -19.23
C GLU A 498 -3.89 -27.93 -18.00
N PRO A 499 -4.66 -29.03 -18.14
CA PRO A 499 -5.31 -29.68 -17.00
C PRO A 499 -4.37 -30.13 -15.88
N LEU A 500 -3.07 -30.31 -16.18
CA LEU A 500 -2.06 -30.71 -15.19
C LEU A 500 -1.52 -29.54 -14.36
N GLU A 501 -1.75 -28.29 -14.77
CA GLU A 501 -1.39 -27.09 -13.99
C GLU A 501 -2.32 -26.90 -12.79
N PHE A 502 -3.54 -27.42 -12.88
CA PHE A 502 -4.54 -27.28 -11.83
C PHE A 502 -4.44 -28.38 -10.76
N ARG A 503 -4.65 -27.98 -9.50
CA ARG A 503 -4.86 -28.92 -8.41
C ARG A 503 -6.18 -29.68 -8.64
N VAL A 504 -6.22 -30.93 -8.20
CA VAL A 504 -7.41 -31.79 -8.32
C VAL A 504 -8.66 -31.13 -7.70
N ALA A 505 -8.50 -30.41 -6.59
CA ALA A 505 -9.58 -29.70 -5.92
C ALA A 505 -10.28 -28.64 -6.79
N VAL A 506 -9.57 -28.03 -7.76
CA VAL A 506 -10.16 -27.03 -8.67
C VAL A 506 -11.07 -27.70 -9.70
N LEU A 507 -10.68 -28.87 -10.21
CA LEU A 507 -11.42 -29.59 -11.25
C LEU A 507 -12.53 -30.49 -10.71
N GLN A 508 -12.45 -30.90 -9.43
CA GLN A 508 -13.44 -31.78 -8.80
C GLN A 508 -14.89 -31.28 -8.84
N PRO A 509 -15.18 -30.00 -8.56
CA PRO A 509 -16.53 -29.45 -8.70
C PRO A 509 -17.05 -29.55 -10.14
N ILE A 510 -16.21 -29.26 -11.13
CA ILE A 510 -16.56 -29.37 -12.55
C ILE A 510 -16.83 -30.83 -12.92
N GLU A 511 -15.98 -31.75 -12.48
CA GLU A 511 -16.18 -33.20 -12.68
C GLU A 511 -17.50 -33.66 -12.06
N LYS A 512 -17.94 -33.05 -10.95
CA LYS A 512 -19.19 -33.37 -10.27
C LYS A 512 -20.40 -32.85 -11.03
N ASP A 513 -20.41 -31.56 -11.36
CA ASP A 513 -21.59 -30.80 -11.76
C ASP A 513 -21.77 -30.71 -13.28
N ALA A 514 -20.67 -30.64 -14.05
CA ALA A 514 -20.69 -30.55 -15.52
C ALA A 514 -19.53 -31.33 -16.18
N PRO A 515 -19.45 -32.66 -15.99
CA PRO A 515 -18.35 -33.50 -16.46
C PRO A 515 -18.12 -33.44 -17.99
N GLU A 516 -19.16 -33.19 -18.78
CA GLU A 516 -19.10 -33.08 -20.24
C GLU A 516 -18.20 -31.93 -20.72
N LEU A 517 -18.10 -30.84 -19.96
CA LEU A 517 -17.27 -29.68 -20.32
C LEU A 517 -15.78 -29.99 -20.23
N LEU A 518 -15.39 -31.00 -19.46
CA LEU A 518 -13.98 -31.39 -19.32
C LEU A 518 -13.48 -32.22 -20.50
N LEU A 519 -14.38 -32.80 -21.32
CA LEU A 519 -13.99 -33.61 -22.48
C LEU A 519 -13.06 -32.84 -23.44
N PRO A 520 -13.44 -31.67 -24.00
CA PRO A 520 -12.55 -30.92 -24.90
C PRO A 520 -11.24 -30.51 -24.23
N PHE A 521 -11.29 -30.14 -22.94
CA PHE A 521 -10.13 -29.72 -22.16
C PHE A 521 -9.09 -30.84 -22.02
N TYR A 522 -9.53 -32.07 -21.74
CA TYR A 522 -8.64 -33.23 -21.65
C TYR A 522 -8.18 -33.75 -23.01
N HIS A 523 -9.07 -33.82 -24.01
CA HIS A 523 -8.72 -34.30 -25.36
C HIS A 523 -7.62 -33.46 -26.01
N GLN A 524 -7.78 -32.13 -26.00
CA GLN A 524 -6.78 -31.23 -26.58
C GLN A 524 -5.43 -31.32 -25.87
N ALA A 525 -5.43 -31.42 -24.54
CA ALA A 525 -4.21 -31.58 -23.77
C ALA A 525 -3.51 -32.92 -24.08
N VAL A 526 -4.26 -34.02 -24.22
CA VAL A 526 -3.70 -35.34 -24.62
C VAL A 526 -2.99 -35.24 -25.97
N ASP A 527 -3.63 -34.64 -26.97
CA ASP A 527 -3.04 -34.46 -28.29
C ASP A 527 -1.76 -33.61 -28.25
N ARG A 528 -1.74 -32.53 -27.45
CA ARG A 528 -0.56 -31.68 -27.25
C ARG A 528 0.60 -32.46 -26.63
N TYR A 529 0.35 -33.21 -25.56
CA TYR A 529 1.37 -34.02 -24.89
C TYR A 529 1.92 -35.16 -25.77
N ILE A 530 1.08 -35.77 -26.61
CA ILE A 530 1.54 -36.74 -27.61
C ILE A 530 2.41 -36.03 -28.67
N GLY A 531 2.03 -34.81 -29.05
CA GLY A 531 2.76 -33.95 -29.98
C GLY A 531 4.18 -33.60 -29.54
N HIS A 532 4.47 -33.56 -28.23
CA HIS A 532 5.82 -33.33 -27.69
C HIS A 532 6.84 -34.43 -28.06
N LYS A 533 6.36 -35.62 -28.47
CA LYS A 533 7.17 -36.76 -28.93
C LYS A 533 8.29 -37.19 -27.98
N ASN A 534 8.10 -37.02 -26.67
CA ASN A 534 9.03 -37.43 -25.64
C ASN A 534 8.33 -38.35 -24.62
N ARG A 535 9.14 -39.08 -23.83
CA ARG A 535 8.59 -40.10 -22.92
C ARG A 535 7.74 -39.50 -21.81
N ASP A 536 8.11 -38.32 -21.31
CA ASP A 536 7.39 -37.69 -20.20
C ASP A 536 6.05 -37.09 -20.66
N GLY A 537 5.97 -36.56 -21.88
CA GLY A 537 4.72 -36.19 -22.54
C GLY A 537 3.79 -37.39 -22.70
N TYR A 538 4.30 -38.55 -23.10
CA TYR A 538 3.49 -39.77 -23.17
C TYR A 538 2.95 -40.21 -21.80
N LYS A 539 3.75 -40.14 -20.74
CA LYS A 539 3.28 -40.41 -19.37
C LYS A 539 2.19 -39.42 -18.94
N ALA A 540 2.36 -38.13 -19.25
CA ALA A 540 1.36 -37.10 -18.98
C ALA A 540 0.05 -37.37 -19.75
N ALA A 541 0.13 -37.69 -21.03
CA ALA A 541 -1.01 -38.10 -21.85
C ALA A 541 -1.75 -39.31 -21.26
N VAL A 542 -1.04 -40.36 -20.84
CA VAL A 542 -1.63 -41.54 -20.19
C VAL A 542 -2.35 -41.16 -18.88
N LYS A 543 -1.79 -40.24 -18.09
CA LYS A 543 -2.43 -39.74 -16.86
C LYS A 543 -3.75 -39.02 -17.16
N LEU A 544 -3.79 -38.20 -18.21
CA LEU A 544 -5.00 -37.51 -18.66
C LEU A 544 -6.02 -38.48 -19.26
N LEU A 545 -5.60 -39.42 -20.10
CA LEU A 545 -6.45 -40.47 -20.67
C LEU A 545 -7.16 -41.30 -19.60
N LYS A 546 -6.48 -41.62 -18.48
CA LYS A 546 -7.12 -42.28 -17.33
C LYS A 546 -8.22 -41.44 -16.67
N ARG A 547 -8.06 -40.12 -16.62
CA ARG A 547 -9.12 -39.21 -16.12
C ARG A 547 -10.27 -39.14 -17.11
N LEU A 548 -9.95 -38.99 -18.39
CA LEU A 548 -10.92 -38.95 -19.49
C LEU A 548 -11.80 -40.21 -19.54
N SER A 549 -11.20 -41.41 -19.40
CA SER A 549 -11.94 -42.68 -19.30
C SER A 549 -12.97 -42.68 -18.15
N LYS A 550 -12.60 -42.14 -16.99
CA LYS A 550 -13.53 -42.01 -15.85
C LYS A 550 -14.68 -41.06 -16.15
N ILE A 551 -14.42 -39.97 -16.86
CA ILE A 551 -15.46 -39.00 -17.26
C ILE A 551 -16.44 -39.64 -18.24
N TYR A 552 -15.94 -40.33 -19.28
CA TYR A 552 -16.78 -41.09 -20.22
C TYR A 552 -17.66 -42.13 -19.52
N LYS A 553 -17.09 -42.87 -18.57
CA LYS A 553 -17.85 -43.81 -17.73
C LYS A 553 -18.95 -43.12 -16.94
N LYS A 554 -18.65 -41.97 -16.33
CA LYS A 554 -19.64 -41.18 -15.58
C LYS A 554 -20.78 -40.67 -16.49
N LEU A 555 -20.47 -40.31 -17.72
CA LEU A 555 -21.43 -39.89 -18.75
C LEU A 555 -22.17 -41.06 -19.41
N LYS A 556 -21.90 -42.32 -19.02
CA LYS A 556 -22.44 -43.55 -19.65
C LYS A 556 -22.10 -43.66 -21.15
N GLN A 557 -20.94 -43.13 -21.55
CA GLN A 557 -20.45 -43.11 -22.93
C GLN A 557 -19.22 -44.03 -23.10
N GLU A 558 -19.27 -45.22 -22.51
CA GLU A 558 -18.14 -46.18 -22.54
C GLU A 558 -17.82 -46.64 -23.97
N GLU A 559 -18.84 -46.84 -24.82
CA GLU A 559 -18.64 -47.22 -26.22
C GLU A 559 -17.84 -46.15 -27.01
N HIS A 560 -18.14 -44.87 -26.79
CA HIS A 560 -17.43 -43.76 -27.43
C HIS A 560 -15.98 -43.68 -26.95
N TRP A 561 -15.73 -43.99 -25.67
CA TRP A 561 -14.38 -44.10 -25.13
C TRP A 561 -13.58 -45.22 -25.81
N GLU A 562 -14.15 -46.41 -25.97
CA GLU A 562 -13.49 -47.55 -26.62
C GLU A 562 -13.16 -47.26 -28.09
N GLN A 563 -14.09 -46.60 -28.81
CA GLN A 563 -13.84 -46.14 -30.18
C GLN A 563 -12.71 -45.11 -30.24
N PHE A 564 -12.71 -44.13 -29.32
CA PHE A 564 -11.68 -43.10 -29.24
C PHE A 564 -10.29 -43.68 -28.94
N ILE A 565 -10.16 -44.50 -27.88
CA ILE A 565 -8.84 -45.03 -27.47
C ILE A 565 -8.26 -45.97 -28.51
N THR A 566 -9.11 -46.78 -29.18
CA THR A 566 -8.72 -47.64 -30.29
C THR A 566 -8.22 -46.79 -31.47
N THR A 567 -8.95 -45.75 -31.84
CA THR A 567 -8.57 -44.85 -32.93
C THR A 567 -7.26 -44.11 -32.63
N LEU A 568 -7.09 -43.62 -31.39
CA LEU A 568 -5.89 -42.94 -30.93
C LEU A 568 -4.67 -43.87 -30.98
N ALA A 569 -4.82 -45.13 -30.54
CA ALA A 569 -3.77 -46.14 -30.58
C ALA A 569 -3.36 -46.50 -32.02
N VAL A 570 -4.34 -46.69 -32.92
CA VAL A 570 -4.09 -46.98 -34.35
C VAL A 570 -3.39 -45.80 -35.03
N ARG A 571 -3.89 -44.57 -34.85
CA ARG A 571 -3.32 -43.35 -35.42
C ARG A 571 -1.86 -43.15 -34.99
N ASN A 572 -1.52 -43.52 -33.76
CA ASN A 572 -0.18 -43.39 -33.20
C ASN A 572 0.60 -44.72 -33.12
N SER A 573 0.27 -45.70 -33.97
CA SER A 573 0.89 -47.04 -33.97
C SER A 573 2.42 -47.03 -34.17
N ARG A 574 2.95 -46.03 -34.87
CA ARG A 574 4.41 -45.86 -35.10
C ARG A 574 5.17 -45.36 -33.86
N LEU A 575 4.48 -44.75 -32.90
CA LEU A 575 5.10 -44.21 -31.68
C LEU A 575 5.25 -45.32 -30.64
N ARG A 576 6.25 -46.20 -30.79
CA ARG A 576 6.46 -47.38 -29.91
C ARG A 576 6.47 -47.05 -28.41
N ALA A 577 7.17 -45.98 -28.02
CA ALA A 577 7.23 -45.54 -26.64
C ALA A 577 5.86 -45.12 -26.09
N LEU A 578 5.01 -44.48 -26.90
CA LEU A 578 3.63 -44.16 -26.50
C LEU A 578 2.80 -45.44 -26.32
N GLN A 579 2.91 -46.40 -27.24
CA GLN A 579 2.21 -47.69 -27.16
C GLN A 579 2.58 -48.46 -25.89
N GLU A 580 3.87 -48.47 -25.52
CA GLU A 580 4.32 -49.05 -24.25
C GLU A 580 3.68 -48.37 -23.04
N GLU A 581 3.66 -47.03 -23.00
CA GLU A 581 3.06 -46.31 -21.88
C GLU A 581 1.52 -46.48 -21.83
N LEU A 582 0.84 -46.62 -22.98
CA LEU A 582 -0.60 -46.95 -23.04
C LEU A 582 -0.90 -48.35 -22.45
N ARG A 583 -0.09 -49.37 -22.80
CA ARG A 583 -0.21 -50.73 -22.24
C ARG A 583 0.08 -50.76 -20.74
N LYS A 584 1.17 -50.11 -20.30
CA LYS A 584 1.46 -49.94 -18.86
C LYS A 584 0.33 -49.21 -18.14
N GLY A 585 -0.32 -48.29 -18.84
CA GLY A 585 -1.50 -47.58 -18.40
C GLY A 585 -2.75 -48.45 -18.25
N LYS A 586 -2.76 -49.68 -18.79
CA LYS A 586 -3.95 -50.53 -18.96
C LYS A 586 -5.08 -49.84 -19.74
N LEU A 587 -4.71 -48.97 -20.69
CA LEU A 587 -5.67 -48.28 -21.56
C LEU A 587 -5.93 -49.05 -22.86
N ILE A 588 -5.00 -49.93 -23.24
CA ILE A 588 -5.10 -50.86 -24.36
C ILE A 588 -4.53 -52.21 -23.93
N SER A 589 -4.99 -53.28 -24.57
CA SER A 589 -4.54 -54.67 -24.35
C SER A 589 -3.11 -54.91 -24.84
#